data_AF-A0A1C4PRX4-F1
#
_entry.id   AF-A0A1C4PRX4-F1
#
_cell.length_a   1.000
_cell.length_b   1.000
_cell.length_c   1.000
_cell.angle_alpha   90.00
_cell.angle_beta   90.00
_cell.angle_gamma   90.00
#
_symmetry.space_group_name_H-M   'P 1'
#
loop_
_entity.id
_entity.type
_entity.pdbx_description
1 polymer ?
#
loop_
_entity_poly.entity_id
_entity_poly.type
_entity_poly.pdbx_seq_one_letter_code
_entity_poly.pdbx_strand_id
1 'polypeptide(L)'
;SRSAPARRAWPVTPDGSQVYATNLGSDTVSAIDTASGTVAATTAVGRNPSGVAIVLTPAPAAPAPVVTSVSPGSGPVTGGTVVTVGGSHLADVTAVTFGGTPAASFSCSDSSCTAAAPAGAAGSVDVTATSPAGTSATGPADRFTYTAVAPQSADVAVSLAASPAPALLGAHIDYTLTLADQGPGAASSTTVTVNLPTPLKATSSDCAATAGKVTCSAGPLAAGARTTRHFSVPIGVLSLDLPYSVTATRTASSPADPNPANDRATRTCTVVTSLLINCS
;
A
#
# COMPACT_ATOMS: atom_id res chain seq x y z
N SER A 1 -53.30 10.33 63.28
CA SER A 1 -52.30 10.11 62.21
C SER A 1 -51.09 10.98 62.51
N ARG A 2 -49.91 10.40 62.77
CA ARG A 2 -48.68 11.19 62.93
C ARG A 2 -48.16 11.55 61.54
N SER A 3 -48.11 12.84 61.23
CA SER A 3 -47.46 13.36 60.03
C SER A 3 -45.96 13.08 60.09
N ALA A 4 -45.41 12.52 59.03
CA ALA A 4 -43.96 12.36 58.90
C ALA A 4 -43.31 13.76 58.84
N PRO A 5 -42.20 14.01 59.55
CA PRO A 5 -41.51 15.29 59.47
C PRO A 5 -40.97 15.49 58.04
N ALA A 6 -41.17 16.69 57.49
CA ALA A 6 -40.63 17.08 56.20
C ALA A 6 -39.10 16.90 56.24
N ARG A 7 -38.56 16.03 55.38
CA ARG A 7 -37.12 15.84 55.23
C ARG A 7 -36.55 17.15 54.70
N ARG A 8 -35.84 17.89 55.57
CA ARG A 8 -34.97 18.99 55.12
C ARG A 8 -33.82 18.34 54.34
N ALA A 9 -33.82 18.51 53.02
CA ALA A 9 -32.71 18.10 52.18
C ALA A 9 -31.63 19.18 52.28
N TRP A 10 -30.44 18.81 52.73
CA TRP A 10 -29.28 19.69 52.70
C TRP A 10 -28.63 19.61 51.31
N PRO A 11 -28.17 20.72 50.73
CA PRO A 11 -27.46 20.71 49.45
C PRO A 11 -26.13 19.95 49.59
N VAL A 12 -25.92 18.95 48.73
CA VAL A 12 -24.74 18.08 48.68
C VAL A 12 -24.01 18.32 47.36
N THR A 13 -22.67 18.30 47.38
CA THR A 13 -21.89 18.32 46.14
C THR A 13 -22.19 17.09 45.28
N PRO A 14 -22.11 17.16 43.94
CA PRO A 14 -22.46 16.03 43.07
C PRO A 14 -21.58 14.79 43.22
N ASP A 15 -20.35 14.97 43.69
CA ASP A 15 -19.43 13.88 44.06
C ASP A 15 -19.75 13.29 45.46
N GLY A 16 -20.70 13.88 46.19
CA GLY A 16 -21.11 13.46 47.52
C GLY A 16 -20.11 13.79 48.63
N SER A 17 -19.01 14.49 48.35
CA SER A 17 -17.92 14.71 49.31
C SER A 17 -18.24 15.76 50.37
N GLN A 18 -19.10 16.74 50.07
CA GLN A 18 -19.46 17.81 50.99
C GLN A 18 -20.96 18.09 51.06
N VAL A 19 -21.43 18.47 52.25
CA VAL A 19 -22.76 19.02 52.51
C VAL A 19 -22.62 20.45 53.01
N TYR A 20 -23.49 21.35 52.55
CA TYR A 20 -23.49 22.74 53.00
C TYR A 20 -24.66 23.04 53.93
N ALA A 21 -24.38 23.74 55.03
CA ALA A 21 -25.36 24.14 56.03
C ALA A 21 -25.35 25.66 56.23
N THR A 22 -26.53 26.30 56.17
CA THR A 22 -26.69 27.71 56.51
C THR A 22 -26.80 27.90 58.01
N ASN A 23 -25.96 28.77 58.57
CA ASN A 23 -25.97 29.13 59.99
C ASN A 23 -26.72 30.46 60.16
N LEU A 24 -28.05 30.41 60.19
CA LEU A 24 -28.92 31.59 60.16
C LEU A 24 -28.63 32.61 61.28
N GLY A 25 -28.22 32.16 62.47
CA GLY A 25 -27.91 33.03 63.60
C GLY A 25 -26.46 33.54 63.64
N SER A 26 -25.61 33.07 62.72
CA SER A 26 -24.17 33.35 62.72
C SER A 26 -23.67 33.87 61.37
N ASP A 27 -24.57 34.27 60.48
CA ASP A 27 -24.28 34.91 59.19
C ASP A 27 -23.27 34.17 58.31
N THR A 28 -23.21 32.84 58.47
CA THR A 28 -22.21 31.96 57.85
C THR A 28 -22.84 30.73 57.18
N VAL A 29 -22.07 30.07 56.32
CA VAL A 29 -22.34 28.74 55.76
C VAL A 29 -21.19 27.81 56.12
N SER A 30 -21.51 26.62 56.61
CA SER A 30 -20.54 25.56 56.90
C SER A 30 -20.49 24.55 55.77
N ALA A 31 -19.29 24.21 55.30
CA ALA A 31 -19.03 23.04 54.47
C ALA A 31 -18.67 21.87 55.40
N ILE A 32 -19.39 20.76 55.27
CA ILE A 32 -19.26 19.57 56.12
C ILE A 32 -18.78 18.44 55.25
N ASP A 33 -17.66 17.84 55.60
CA ASP A 33 -17.14 16.64 54.94
C ASP A 33 -18.05 15.44 55.29
N THR A 34 -18.56 14.75 54.27
CA THR A 34 -19.57 13.70 54.47
C THR A 34 -19.00 12.42 55.04
N ALA A 35 -17.70 12.16 54.84
CA ALA A 35 -17.03 10.96 55.31
C ALA A 35 -16.74 11.02 56.82
N SER A 36 -16.27 12.16 57.30
CA SER A 36 -15.91 12.39 58.70
C SER A 36 -17.04 13.00 59.53
N GLY A 37 -18.03 13.62 58.89
CA GLY A 37 -19.10 14.37 59.55
C GLY A 37 -18.63 15.64 60.24
N THR A 38 -17.42 16.13 59.93
CA THR A 38 -16.82 17.31 60.56
C THR A 38 -16.96 18.54 59.68
N VAL A 39 -16.99 19.73 60.31
CA VAL A 39 -17.01 21.00 59.58
C VAL A 39 -15.62 21.25 59.00
N ALA A 40 -15.50 21.17 57.68
CA ALA A 40 -14.26 21.39 56.94
C ALA A 40 -13.96 22.89 56.78
N ALA A 41 -15.00 23.71 56.62
CA ALA A 41 -14.85 25.16 56.50
C ALA A 41 -16.13 25.89 56.95
N THR A 42 -15.98 27.14 57.37
CA THR A 42 -17.09 28.05 57.65
C THR A 42 -16.82 29.39 56.99
N THR A 43 -17.75 29.86 56.18
CA THR A 43 -17.60 31.07 55.35
C THR A 43 -18.68 32.07 55.73
N ALA A 44 -18.33 33.34 55.97
CA ALA A 44 -19.30 34.41 56.17
C ALA A 44 -20.01 34.74 54.85
N VAL A 45 -21.35 34.76 54.86
CA VAL A 45 -22.18 34.97 53.66
C VAL A 45 -23.17 36.13 53.80
N GLY A 46 -23.23 36.78 54.98
CA GLY A 46 -24.12 37.89 55.26
C GLY A 46 -25.31 37.49 56.14
N ARG A 47 -26.16 38.48 56.47
CA ARG A 47 -27.20 38.30 57.49
C ARG A 47 -28.23 37.24 57.15
N ASN A 48 -28.48 36.36 58.12
CA ASN A 48 -29.56 35.38 58.09
C ASN A 48 -29.65 34.52 56.81
N PRO A 49 -28.58 33.76 56.47
CA PRO A 49 -28.62 32.90 55.30
C PRO A 49 -29.71 31.82 55.46
N SER A 50 -30.61 31.75 54.49
CA SER A 50 -31.80 30.87 54.52
C SER A 50 -31.75 29.74 53.48
N GLY A 51 -30.85 29.82 52.51
CA GLY A 51 -30.65 28.79 51.49
C GLY A 51 -29.25 28.84 50.88
N VAL A 52 -28.79 27.69 50.39
CA VAL A 52 -27.54 27.53 49.63
C VAL A 52 -27.89 26.81 48.33
N ALA A 53 -27.41 27.34 47.20
CA ALA A 53 -27.44 26.67 45.91
C ALA A 53 -26.01 26.36 45.50
N ILE A 54 -25.76 25.09 45.15
CA ILE A 54 -24.50 24.68 44.54
C ILE A 54 -24.67 24.80 43.04
N VAL A 55 -23.91 25.69 42.42
CA VAL A 55 -23.86 25.81 40.97
C VAL A 55 -22.61 25.08 40.51
N LEU A 56 -22.80 24.03 39.71
CA LEU A 56 -21.70 23.49 38.92
C LEU A 56 -21.41 24.47 37.80
N THR A 57 -20.25 25.09 37.83
CA THR A 57 -19.66 25.65 36.62
C THR A 57 -19.19 24.46 35.77
N PRO A 58 -19.74 24.27 34.55
CA PRO A 58 -19.20 23.26 33.64
C PRO A 58 -17.71 23.53 33.43
N ALA A 59 -16.89 22.48 33.38
CA ALA A 59 -15.51 22.63 32.94
C ALA A 59 -15.50 23.29 31.55
N PRO A 60 -14.49 24.13 31.24
CA PRO A 60 -14.33 24.65 29.89
C PRO A 60 -14.38 23.48 28.89
N ALA A 61 -15.17 23.60 27.83
CA ALA A 61 -15.21 22.57 26.80
C ALA A 61 -13.79 22.35 26.28
N ALA A 62 -13.34 21.09 26.25
CA ALA A 62 -12.03 20.76 25.70
C ALA A 62 -11.97 21.21 24.22
N PRO A 63 -10.84 21.77 23.77
CA PRO A 63 -10.68 22.17 22.37
C PRO A 63 -10.63 20.94 21.45
N ALA A 64 -11.17 21.09 20.25
CA ALA A 64 -11.08 20.04 19.22
C ALA A 64 -9.61 19.87 18.74
N PRO A 65 -9.25 18.68 18.23
CA PRO A 65 -7.95 18.41 17.62
C PRO A 65 -7.65 19.37 16.48
N VAL A 66 -6.39 19.76 16.31
CA VAL A 66 -5.92 20.54 15.16
C VAL A 66 -4.80 19.79 14.47
N VAL A 67 -4.93 19.56 13.17
CA VAL A 67 -3.88 18.98 12.32
C VAL A 67 -3.24 20.10 11.52
N THR A 68 -1.93 20.25 11.63
CA THR A 68 -1.15 21.30 10.95
C THR A 68 -0.13 20.75 9.96
N SER A 69 0.13 19.44 9.97
CA SER A 69 1.02 18.80 9.00
C SER A 69 0.79 17.29 8.92
N VAL A 70 1.05 16.71 7.75
CA VAL A 70 1.15 15.26 7.52
C VAL A 70 2.43 14.98 6.72
N SER A 71 3.31 14.14 7.25
CA SER A 71 4.57 13.81 6.60
C SER A 71 4.97 12.33 6.76
N PRO A 72 5.27 11.60 5.68
CA PRO A 72 5.20 12.04 4.29
C PRO A 72 3.76 12.33 3.83
N GLY A 73 3.60 13.28 2.91
CA GLY A 73 2.30 13.68 2.36
C GLY A 73 1.78 12.79 1.22
N SER A 74 2.42 11.63 0.98
CA SER A 74 2.01 10.70 -0.07
C SER A 74 2.47 9.27 0.21
N GLY A 75 1.82 8.31 -0.46
CA GLY A 75 2.14 6.88 -0.39
C GLY A 75 1.42 6.07 -1.46
N PRO A 76 1.64 4.75 -1.54
CA PRO A 76 1.03 3.89 -2.54
C PRO A 76 -0.45 3.62 -2.23
N VAL A 77 -1.27 3.39 -3.26
CA VAL A 77 -2.69 2.95 -3.14
C VAL A 77 -2.88 1.69 -2.29
N THR A 78 -1.83 0.88 -2.13
CA THR A 78 -1.84 -0.32 -1.26
C THR A 78 -1.81 0.00 0.24
N GLY A 79 -1.57 1.26 0.63
CA GLY A 79 -1.43 1.66 2.03
C GLY A 79 -0.10 1.27 2.66
N GLY A 80 -0.05 1.33 3.98
CA GLY A 80 1.10 0.94 4.81
C GLY A 80 2.14 2.04 5.03
N THR A 81 1.99 3.21 4.41
CA THR A 81 2.87 4.36 4.69
C THR A 81 2.59 4.88 6.09
N VAL A 82 3.60 4.84 6.96
CA VAL A 82 3.52 5.45 8.29
C VAL A 82 3.78 6.95 8.15
N VAL A 83 2.78 7.75 8.51
CA VAL A 83 2.85 9.21 8.49
C VAL A 83 2.93 9.76 9.92
N THR A 84 3.65 10.86 10.05
CA THR A 84 3.64 11.72 11.24
C THR A 84 2.66 12.84 10.98
N VAL A 85 1.60 12.89 11.79
CA VAL A 85 0.59 13.94 11.83
C VAL A 85 0.98 14.90 12.94
N GLY A 86 1.36 16.13 12.60
CA GLY A 86 1.70 17.18 13.56
C GLY A 86 0.48 18.07 13.85
N GLY A 87 0.36 18.55 15.09
CA GLY A 87 -0.82 19.31 15.50
C GLY A 87 -0.85 19.74 16.96
N SER A 88 -2.06 19.93 17.48
CA SER A 88 -2.34 20.21 18.90
C SER A 88 -3.64 19.55 19.34
N HIS A 89 -3.80 19.32 20.65
CA HIS A 89 -4.97 18.65 21.24
C HIS A 89 -5.17 17.23 20.69
N LEU A 90 -4.06 16.53 20.46
CA LEU A 90 -4.05 15.19 19.88
C LEU A 90 -4.00 14.07 20.94
N ALA A 91 -3.84 14.40 22.22
CA ALA A 91 -3.62 13.41 23.28
C ALA A 91 -4.82 12.44 23.45
N ASP A 92 -6.04 12.95 23.34
CA ASP A 92 -7.28 12.19 23.52
C ASP A 92 -7.93 11.77 22.19
N VAL A 93 -7.15 11.75 21.10
CA VAL A 93 -7.63 11.29 19.79
C VAL A 93 -7.95 9.80 19.84
N THR A 94 -9.18 9.46 19.46
CA THR A 94 -9.71 8.10 19.42
C THR A 94 -9.80 7.53 18.01
N ALA A 95 -9.65 8.37 16.98
CA ALA A 95 -9.55 7.91 15.59
C ALA A 95 -8.71 8.87 14.74
N VAL A 96 -7.91 8.31 13.84
CA VAL A 96 -7.29 9.01 12.71
C VAL A 96 -7.82 8.39 11.42
N THR A 97 -8.27 9.21 10.46
CA THR A 97 -8.81 8.72 9.18
C THR A 97 -8.15 9.38 7.98
N PHE A 98 -8.12 8.67 6.86
CA PHE A 98 -7.63 9.13 5.56
C PHE A 98 -8.81 9.15 4.60
N GLY A 99 -9.35 10.32 4.30
CA GLY A 99 -10.56 10.45 3.46
C GLY A 99 -11.76 9.69 4.03
N GLY A 100 -11.87 9.59 5.35
CA GLY A 100 -12.90 8.83 6.06
C GLY A 100 -12.59 7.34 6.27
N THR A 101 -11.54 6.79 5.66
CA THR A 101 -11.11 5.41 5.93
C THR A 101 -10.21 5.38 7.17
N PRO A 102 -10.51 4.57 8.21
CA PRO A 102 -9.69 4.51 9.41
C PRO A 102 -8.22 4.13 9.13
N ALA A 103 -7.29 4.78 9.82
CA ALA A 103 -5.89 4.38 9.82
C ALA A 103 -5.72 2.94 10.30
N ALA A 104 -4.78 2.19 9.72
CA ALA A 104 -4.54 0.79 10.09
C ALA A 104 -4.02 0.66 11.53
N SER A 105 -3.31 1.68 12.01
CA SER A 105 -2.88 1.87 13.39
C SER A 105 -2.55 3.33 13.60
N PHE A 106 -2.70 3.84 14.83
CA PHE A 106 -2.15 5.13 15.20
C PHE A 106 -1.76 5.19 16.68
N SER A 107 -0.90 6.14 17.03
CA SER A 107 -0.49 6.44 18.41
C SER A 107 -0.22 7.92 18.51
N CYS A 108 -0.71 8.57 19.56
CA CYS A 108 -0.67 10.03 19.72
C CYS A 108 0.00 10.47 21.02
N SER A 109 0.65 11.63 20.91
CA SER A 109 0.96 12.58 21.99
C SER A 109 0.09 13.82 21.78
N ASP A 110 0.17 14.83 22.64
CA ASP A 110 -0.66 16.04 22.47
C ASP A 110 -0.36 16.82 21.17
N SER A 111 0.88 16.75 20.66
CA SER A 111 1.33 17.54 19.52
C SER A 111 1.69 16.72 18.28
N SER A 112 1.65 15.39 18.36
CA SER A 112 2.02 14.51 17.25
C SER A 112 1.37 13.15 17.35
N CYS A 113 0.88 12.63 16.21
CA CYS A 113 0.46 11.26 16.05
C CYS A 113 1.27 10.56 14.96
N THR A 114 1.65 9.30 15.18
CA THR A 114 2.03 8.39 14.10
C THR A 114 0.79 7.64 13.64
N ALA A 115 0.51 7.58 12.34
CA ALA A 115 -0.62 6.85 11.77
C ALA A 115 -0.21 6.07 10.52
N ALA A 116 -0.71 4.85 10.34
CA ALA A 116 -0.46 4.05 9.15
C ALA A 116 -1.61 4.24 8.14
N ALA A 117 -1.29 4.75 6.95
CA ALA A 117 -2.25 4.97 5.88
C ALA A 117 -2.90 3.63 5.46
N PRO A 118 -4.24 3.54 5.41
CA PRO A 118 -4.93 2.36 4.90
C PRO A 118 -4.74 2.20 3.38
N ALA A 119 -5.19 1.08 2.82
CA ALA A 119 -5.31 0.97 1.37
C ALA A 119 -6.43 1.90 0.86
N GLY A 120 -6.25 2.51 -0.30
CA GLY A 120 -7.17 3.52 -0.83
C GLY A 120 -7.05 3.70 -2.34
N ALA A 121 -8.03 4.37 -2.95
CA ALA A 121 -7.98 4.71 -4.36
C ALA A 121 -6.95 5.82 -4.63
N ALA A 122 -6.42 5.87 -5.85
CA ALA A 122 -5.48 6.93 -6.25
C ALA A 122 -6.17 8.30 -6.19
N GLY A 123 -5.48 9.30 -5.64
CA GLY A 123 -6.02 10.64 -5.43
C GLY A 123 -5.58 11.25 -4.11
N SER A 124 -5.95 12.51 -3.89
CA SER A 124 -5.70 13.19 -2.63
C SER A 124 -6.89 13.04 -1.68
N VAL A 125 -6.58 12.82 -0.41
CA VAL A 125 -7.54 12.77 0.69
C VAL A 125 -7.05 13.62 1.86
N ASP A 126 -7.96 14.03 2.73
CA ASP A 126 -7.63 14.76 3.96
C ASP A 126 -7.44 13.76 5.12
N VAL A 127 -6.47 14.03 5.99
CA VAL A 127 -6.18 13.28 7.20
C VAL A 127 -6.78 13.99 8.40
N THR A 128 -7.78 13.38 9.01
CA THR A 128 -8.48 13.98 10.16
C THR A 128 -8.24 13.18 11.43
N ALA A 129 -8.19 13.91 12.56
CA ALA A 129 -8.12 13.34 13.90
C ALA A 129 -9.41 13.64 14.65
N THR A 130 -10.00 12.63 15.29
CA THR A 130 -11.24 12.73 16.06
C THR A 130 -10.98 12.40 17.51
N SER A 131 -11.50 13.25 18.39
CA SER A 131 -11.54 13.06 19.85
C SER A 131 -12.99 13.28 20.35
N PRO A 132 -13.29 13.04 21.63
CA PRO A 132 -14.57 13.40 22.22
C PRO A 132 -14.92 14.90 22.09
N ALA A 133 -13.93 15.77 21.95
CA ALA A 133 -14.11 17.22 21.75
C ALA A 133 -14.49 17.59 20.31
N GLY A 134 -14.37 16.66 19.35
CA GLY A 134 -14.69 16.87 17.94
C GLY A 134 -13.62 16.33 16.99
N THR A 135 -13.81 16.62 15.70
CA THR A 135 -12.90 16.26 14.61
C THR A 135 -12.15 17.49 14.13
N SER A 136 -10.87 17.34 13.80
CA SER A 136 -10.05 18.40 13.22
C SER A 136 -10.64 18.93 11.91
N ALA A 137 -10.45 20.24 11.66
CA ALA A 137 -10.80 20.85 10.38
C ALA A 137 -9.88 20.32 9.25
N THR A 138 -10.40 20.33 8.02
CA THR A 138 -9.66 19.93 6.81
C THR A 138 -9.02 21.13 6.12
N GLY A 139 -7.87 20.94 5.47
CA GLY A 139 -7.15 21.99 4.77
C GLY A 139 -6.10 21.49 3.76
N PRO A 140 -5.09 22.32 3.44
CA PRO A 140 -3.99 21.89 2.58
C PRO A 140 -2.89 21.11 3.32
N ALA A 141 -2.72 21.36 4.62
CA ALA A 141 -1.59 20.86 5.39
C ALA A 141 -1.78 19.43 5.92
N ASP A 142 -3.02 18.95 5.94
CA ASP A 142 -3.47 17.63 6.33
C ASP A 142 -3.70 16.70 5.12
N ARG A 143 -3.21 17.08 3.94
CA ARG A 143 -3.43 16.29 2.72
C ARG A 143 -2.47 15.13 2.62
N PHE A 144 -3.01 13.97 2.26
CA PHE A 144 -2.27 12.80 1.87
C PHE A 144 -2.65 12.36 0.45
N THR A 145 -1.67 12.11 -0.41
CA THR A 145 -1.91 11.67 -1.78
C THR A 145 -1.58 10.19 -1.95
N TYR A 146 -2.61 9.40 -2.27
CA TYR A 146 -2.44 8.04 -2.76
C TYR A 146 -1.98 8.07 -4.22
N THR A 147 -0.79 7.56 -4.43
CA THR A 147 -0.18 7.38 -5.74
C THR A 147 -0.44 5.96 -6.23
N ALA A 148 -0.94 5.84 -7.46
CA ALA A 148 -1.05 4.54 -8.09
C ALA A 148 0.35 3.92 -8.19
N VAL A 149 0.51 2.71 -7.67
CA VAL A 149 1.69 1.92 -7.98
C VAL A 149 1.45 1.40 -9.40
N ALA A 150 2.39 1.66 -10.32
CA ALA A 150 2.32 1.03 -11.64
C ALA A 150 2.18 -0.49 -11.42
N PRO A 151 1.27 -1.19 -12.10
CA PRO A 151 1.15 -2.64 -11.94
C PRO A 151 2.54 -3.24 -12.16
N GLN A 152 3.03 -4.01 -11.19
CA GLN A 152 4.28 -4.76 -11.33
C GLN A 152 4.04 -5.88 -12.34
N SER A 153 4.03 -5.52 -13.62
CA SER A 153 3.90 -6.48 -14.72
C SER A 153 5.28 -6.90 -15.19
N ALA A 154 5.40 -8.16 -15.56
CA ALA A 154 6.53 -8.65 -16.34
C ALA A 154 6.49 -8.04 -17.75
N ASP A 155 7.67 -7.77 -18.33
CA ASP A 155 7.89 -7.33 -19.72
C ASP A 155 9.01 -8.19 -20.29
N VAL A 156 8.67 -9.28 -20.97
CA VAL A 156 9.62 -10.32 -21.37
C VAL A 156 10.07 -10.09 -22.81
N ALA A 157 11.20 -9.39 -22.95
CA ALA A 157 11.86 -9.17 -24.22
C ALA A 157 12.44 -10.46 -24.79
N VAL A 158 12.23 -10.68 -26.10
CA VAL A 158 12.76 -11.80 -26.87
C VAL A 158 13.96 -11.34 -27.67
N SER A 159 15.07 -12.08 -27.59
CA SER A 159 16.21 -11.92 -28.49
C SER A 159 16.68 -13.28 -29.01
N LEU A 160 17.20 -13.29 -30.23
CA LEU A 160 17.61 -14.50 -30.92
C LEU A 160 18.98 -14.29 -31.55
N ALA A 161 19.94 -15.12 -31.18
CA ALA A 161 21.25 -15.19 -31.81
C ALA A 161 21.36 -16.48 -32.63
N ALA A 162 22.11 -16.41 -33.74
CA ALA A 162 22.38 -17.54 -34.62
C ALA A 162 23.89 -17.71 -34.75
N SER A 163 24.39 -18.93 -34.52
CA SER A 163 25.79 -19.31 -34.67
C SER A 163 25.88 -20.44 -35.68
N PRO A 164 26.42 -20.19 -36.89
CA PRO A 164 26.61 -21.24 -37.85
C PRO A 164 27.69 -22.24 -37.43
N ALA A 165 27.40 -23.53 -37.60
CA ALA A 165 28.33 -24.64 -37.41
C ALA A 165 28.57 -25.33 -38.76
N PRO A 166 29.48 -24.80 -39.60
CA PRO A 166 29.79 -25.36 -40.92
C PRO A 166 30.45 -26.73 -40.79
N ALA A 167 30.05 -27.67 -41.64
CA ALA A 167 30.64 -29.00 -41.70
C ALA A 167 30.40 -29.65 -43.07
N LEU A 168 31.28 -30.57 -43.46
CA LEU A 168 31.11 -31.33 -44.70
C LEU A 168 29.86 -32.23 -44.65
N LEU A 169 29.58 -32.80 -43.49
CA LEU A 169 28.37 -33.56 -43.17
C LEU A 169 27.83 -33.04 -41.83
N GLY A 170 26.51 -32.86 -41.75
CA GLY A 170 25.85 -32.40 -40.51
C GLY A 170 26.05 -30.91 -40.21
N ALA A 171 26.22 -30.08 -41.24
CA ALA A 171 26.18 -28.62 -41.06
C ALA A 171 24.85 -28.22 -40.40
N HIS A 172 24.92 -27.31 -39.43
CA HIS A 172 23.75 -26.84 -38.71
C HIS A 172 23.92 -25.37 -38.29
N ILE A 173 22.84 -24.77 -37.82
CA ILE A 173 22.85 -23.44 -37.22
C ILE A 173 22.32 -23.59 -35.81
N ASP A 174 23.14 -23.21 -34.82
CA ASP A 174 22.75 -23.17 -33.43
C ASP A 174 22.08 -21.83 -33.12
N TYR A 175 20.87 -21.91 -32.58
CA TYR A 175 20.13 -20.74 -32.14
C TYR A 175 20.13 -20.65 -30.62
N THR A 176 20.44 -19.46 -30.12
CA THR A 176 20.29 -19.12 -28.71
C THR A 176 19.16 -18.12 -28.56
N LEU A 177 18.03 -18.59 -28.03
CA LEU A 177 16.89 -17.78 -27.65
C LEU A 177 17.13 -17.25 -26.23
N THR A 178 17.11 -15.93 -26.06
CA THR A 178 17.21 -15.30 -24.73
C THR A 178 15.91 -14.58 -24.41
N LEU A 179 15.37 -14.89 -23.22
CA LEU A 179 14.24 -14.21 -22.61
C LEU A 179 14.76 -13.33 -21.47
N ALA A 180 14.40 -12.06 -21.49
CA ALA A 180 14.82 -11.10 -20.47
C ALA A 180 13.60 -10.35 -19.94
N ASP A 181 13.33 -10.44 -18.64
CA ASP A 181 12.29 -9.65 -18.01
C ASP A 181 12.83 -8.22 -17.76
N GLN A 182 12.33 -7.25 -18.51
CA GLN A 182 12.62 -5.83 -18.39
C GLN A 182 11.60 -5.11 -17.50
N GLY A 183 10.58 -5.83 -17.04
CA GLY A 183 9.50 -5.30 -16.21
C GLY A 183 9.89 -5.23 -14.73
N PRO A 184 9.17 -4.43 -13.93
CA PRO A 184 9.31 -4.41 -12.48
C PRO A 184 8.64 -5.59 -11.77
N GLY A 185 7.76 -6.34 -12.45
CA GLY A 185 7.16 -7.58 -11.96
C GLY A 185 7.92 -8.83 -12.41
N ALA A 186 7.57 -9.99 -11.85
CA ALA A 186 8.13 -11.28 -12.27
C ALA A 186 7.18 -12.03 -13.21
N ALA A 187 7.70 -12.60 -14.29
CA ALA A 187 6.97 -13.55 -15.13
C ALA A 187 6.92 -14.92 -14.43
N SER A 188 5.72 -15.44 -14.18
CA SER A 188 5.53 -16.81 -13.66
C SER A 188 5.72 -17.87 -14.74
N SER A 189 5.35 -17.55 -15.97
CA SER A 189 5.56 -18.41 -17.13
C SER A 189 5.67 -17.59 -18.41
N THR A 190 6.44 -18.09 -19.37
CA THR A 190 6.55 -17.52 -20.72
C THR A 190 6.58 -18.64 -21.74
N THR A 191 5.91 -18.46 -22.87
CA THR A 191 5.98 -19.35 -24.03
C THR A 191 6.38 -18.57 -25.26
N VAL A 192 7.43 -19.03 -25.94
CA VAL A 192 7.90 -18.49 -27.20
C VAL A 192 7.72 -19.54 -28.29
N THR A 193 7.13 -19.12 -29.40
CA THR A 193 7.05 -19.92 -30.61
C THR A 193 8.06 -19.39 -31.62
N VAL A 194 8.87 -20.30 -32.16
CA VAL A 194 9.78 -20.04 -33.26
C VAL A 194 9.23 -20.70 -34.52
N ASN A 195 9.00 -19.91 -35.56
CA ASN A 195 8.61 -20.43 -36.86
C ASN A 195 9.86 -20.69 -37.70
N LEU A 196 9.98 -21.93 -38.20
CA LEU A 196 11.04 -22.34 -39.10
C LEU A 196 10.50 -22.45 -40.53
N PRO A 197 11.28 -22.07 -41.56
CA PRO A 197 10.94 -22.36 -42.95
C PRO A 197 10.75 -23.87 -43.15
N THR A 198 9.65 -24.28 -43.78
CA THR A 198 9.45 -25.70 -44.13
C THR A 198 10.44 -26.10 -45.24
N PRO A 199 10.95 -27.35 -45.26
CA PRO A 199 10.63 -28.48 -44.39
C PRO A 199 11.54 -28.62 -43.14
N LEU A 200 12.20 -27.55 -42.68
CA LEU A 200 13.19 -27.67 -41.60
C LEU A 200 12.58 -28.15 -40.29
N LYS A 201 13.35 -28.96 -39.56
CA LYS A 201 13.03 -29.46 -38.23
C LYS A 201 14.23 -29.28 -37.33
N ALA A 202 14.06 -28.56 -36.22
CA ALA A 202 15.13 -28.39 -35.24
C ALA A 202 15.26 -29.61 -34.31
N THR A 203 16.39 -29.64 -33.60
CA THR A 203 16.65 -30.51 -32.45
C THR A 203 16.90 -29.65 -31.22
N SER A 204 16.38 -30.04 -30.05
CA SER A 204 16.52 -29.28 -28.81
C SER A 204 16.23 -30.17 -27.61
N SER A 205 16.97 -29.98 -26.51
CA SER A 205 16.65 -30.51 -25.18
C SER A 205 15.73 -29.58 -24.38
N ASP A 206 15.74 -28.29 -24.71
CA ASP A 206 15.11 -27.24 -23.91
C ASP A 206 13.72 -26.85 -24.43
N CYS A 207 13.43 -27.20 -25.68
CA CYS A 207 12.22 -26.81 -26.41
C CYS A 207 11.60 -28.00 -27.14
N ALA A 208 10.29 -27.96 -27.30
CA ALA A 208 9.57 -28.92 -28.12
C ALA A 208 9.70 -28.55 -29.60
N ALA A 209 10.36 -29.40 -30.39
CA ALA A 209 10.58 -29.17 -31.83
C ALA A 209 9.72 -30.10 -32.69
N THR A 210 8.91 -29.51 -33.57
CA THR A 210 8.16 -30.18 -34.64
C THR A 210 8.63 -29.67 -36.00
N ALA A 211 8.19 -30.28 -37.10
CA ALA A 211 8.49 -29.74 -38.43
C ALA A 211 7.93 -28.31 -38.56
N GLY A 212 8.75 -27.36 -39.02
CA GLY A 212 8.38 -25.96 -39.21
C GLY A 212 8.20 -25.12 -37.93
N LYS A 213 8.36 -25.70 -36.72
CA LYS A 213 8.03 -25.00 -35.47
C LYS A 213 8.84 -25.50 -34.28
N VAL A 214 9.32 -24.58 -33.44
CA VAL A 214 9.90 -24.86 -32.11
C VAL A 214 9.13 -24.08 -31.06
N THR A 215 8.72 -24.73 -29.98
CA THR A 215 8.02 -24.08 -28.86
C THR A 215 8.88 -24.21 -27.61
N CYS A 216 9.29 -23.08 -27.04
CA CYS A 216 10.11 -22.99 -25.84
C CYS A 216 9.28 -22.41 -24.70
N SER A 217 9.26 -23.07 -23.55
CA SER A 217 8.67 -22.54 -22.33
C SER A 217 9.75 -22.17 -21.30
N ALA A 218 9.49 -21.11 -20.55
CA ALA A 218 10.27 -20.70 -19.40
C ALA A 218 9.37 -20.60 -18.17
N GLY A 219 9.89 -21.12 -17.05
CA GLY A 219 9.28 -20.99 -15.72
C GLY A 219 9.53 -19.61 -15.13
N PRO A 220 9.42 -19.46 -13.78
CA PRO A 220 9.50 -18.17 -13.14
C PRO A 220 10.78 -17.40 -13.52
N LEU A 221 10.62 -16.20 -14.05
CA LEU A 221 11.66 -15.26 -14.39
C LEU A 221 11.45 -14.02 -13.52
N ALA A 222 12.40 -13.75 -12.61
CA ALA A 222 12.33 -12.58 -11.75
C ALA A 222 12.55 -11.29 -12.56
N ALA A 223 12.04 -10.16 -12.03
CA ALA A 223 12.29 -8.84 -12.60
C ALA A 223 13.79 -8.60 -12.84
N GLY A 224 14.15 -8.20 -14.06
CA GLY A 224 15.56 -7.98 -14.48
C GLY A 224 16.35 -9.24 -14.82
N ALA A 225 15.82 -10.44 -14.55
CA ALA A 225 16.50 -11.70 -14.82
C ALA A 225 16.45 -12.09 -16.29
N ARG A 226 17.36 -13.00 -16.69
CA ARG A 226 17.42 -13.55 -18.06
C ARG A 226 17.57 -15.06 -18.02
N THR A 227 16.98 -15.74 -18.99
CA THR A 227 17.17 -17.18 -19.23
C THR A 227 17.38 -17.44 -20.71
N THR A 228 18.14 -18.49 -21.04
CA THR A 228 18.37 -18.93 -22.41
C THR A 228 17.73 -20.28 -22.72
N ARG A 229 17.48 -20.53 -24.00
CA ARG A 229 17.03 -21.80 -24.57
C ARG A 229 17.80 -22.05 -25.86
N HIS A 230 18.21 -23.29 -26.08
CA HIS A 230 19.01 -23.66 -27.24
C HIS A 230 18.30 -24.65 -28.15
N PHE A 231 18.39 -24.41 -29.45
CA PHE A 231 17.95 -25.37 -30.46
C PHE A 231 18.84 -25.28 -31.70
N SER A 232 19.03 -26.42 -32.36
CA SER A 232 19.91 -26.54 -33.52
C SER A 232 19.09 -26.92 -34.74
N VAL A 233 19.27 -26.19 -35.84
CA VAL A 233 18.59 -26.43 -37.12
C VAL A 233 19.59 -27.04 -38.11
N PRO A 234 19.45 -28.32 -38.50
CA PRO A 234 20.32 -28.94 -39.49
C PRO A 234 20.08 -28.33 -40.87
N ILE A 235 21.16 -28.15 -41.63
CA ILE A 235 21.16 -27.64 -43.00
C ILE A 235 21.48 -28.79 -43.96
N GLY A 236 20.56 -29.06 -44.88
CA GLY A 236 20.71 -30.11 -45.89
C GLY A 236 21.32 -29.61 -47.19
N VAL A 237 21.68 -30.53 -48.09
CA VAL A 237 22.18 -30.18 -49.44
C VAL A 237 21.11 -29.54 -50.34
N LEU A 238 19.82 -29.76 -50.03
CA LEU A 238 18.68 -29.14 -50.74
C LEU A 238 18.34 -27.74 -50.21
N SER A 239 19.18 -27.20 -49.33
CA SER A 239 18.97 -25.98 -48.56
C SER A 239 19.97 -24.87 -48.94
N LEU A 240 20.61 -25.00 -50.12
CA LEU A 240 21.60 -24.04 -50.62
C LEU A 240 20.91 -22.87 -51.34
N ASP A 241 21.54 -21.69 -51.29
CA ASP A 241 21.13 -20.42 -51.92
C ASP A 241 19.80 -19.81 -51.43
N LEU A 242 19.31 -20.21 -50.26
CA LEU A 242 18.11 -19.63 -49.65
C LEU A 242 18.43 -18.84 -48.38
N PRO A 243 17.86 -17.63 -48.20
CA PRO A 243 17.86 -16.97 -46.91
C PRO A 243 16.88 -17.68 -45.96
N TYR A 244 17.40 -18.16 -44.84
CA TYR A 244 16.64 -18.73 -43.73
C TYR A 244 16.27 -17.64 -42.74
N SER A 245 15.05 -17.12 -42.85
CA SER A 245 14.49 -16.21 -41.86
C SER A 245 13.82 -17.00 -40.74
N VAL A 246 14.44 -17.03 -39.57
CA VAL A 246 13.89 -17.64 -38.35
C VAL A 246 13.36 -16.53 -37.45
N THR A 247 12.10 -16.64 -37.07
CA THR A 247 11.43 -15.66 -36.20
C THR A 247 11.00 -16.34 -34.91
N ALA A 248 11.48 -15.83 -33.78
CA ALA A 248 10.98 -16.13 -32.46
C ALA A 248 9.98 -15.06 -32.03
N THR A 249 8.80 -15.48 -31.57
CA THR A 249 7.74 -14.60 -31.08
C THR A 249 7.23 -15.13 -29.75
N ARG A 250 7.18 -14.29 -28.71
CA ARG A 250 6.48 -14.60 -27.47
C ARG A 250 4.99 -14.72 -27.74
N THR A 251 4.40 -15.88 -27.47
CA THR A 251 2.99 -16.17 -27.75
C THR A 251 2.13 -16.15 -26.50
N ALA A 252 2.72 -16.31 -25.32
CA ALA A 252 2.03 -16.21 -24.04
C ALA A 252 2.98 -15.85 -22.90
N SER A 253 2.47 -15.16 -21.89
CA SER A 253 3.11 -14.99 -20.59
C SER A 253 2.06 -14.86 -19.48
N SER A 254 2.46 -15.11 -18.25
CA SER A 254 1.68 -14.78 -17.06
C SER A 254 2.58 -14.04 -16.06
N PRO A 255 2.26 -12.79 -15.66
CA PRO A 255 1.18 -11.95 -16.19
C PRO A 255 1.35 -11.62 -17.68
N ALA A 256 0.29 -11.06 -18.29
CA ALA A 256 0.33 -10.63 -19.67
C ALA A 256 1.35 -9.48 -19.83
N ASP A 257 2.20 -9.60 -20.84
CA ASP A 257 3.21 -8.61 -21.16
C ASP A 257 2.55 -7.33 -21.75
N PRO A 258 2.87 -6.15 -21.22
CA PRO A 258 2.30 -4.89 -21.67
C PRO A 258 2.99 -4.31 -22.92
N ASN A 259 4.17 -4.80 -23.32
CA ASN A 259 5.02 -4.18 -24.32
C ASN A 259 5.22 -5.09 -25.56
N PRO A 260 4.31 -5.07 -26.53
CA PRO A 260 4.43 -5.96 -27.69
C PRO A 260 5.61 -5.66 -28.62
N ALA A 261 6.31 -4.53 -28.43
CA ALA A 261 7.38 -4.10 -29.33
C ALA A 261 8.66 -4.94 -29.22
N ASN A 262 8.90 -5.60 -28.09
CA ASN A 262 10.09 -6.42 -27.83
C ASN A 262 9.79 -7.93 -27.81
N ASP A 263 8.57 -8.35 -28.16
CA ASP A 263 8.11 -9.75 -28.15
C ASP A 263 8.68 -10.62 -29.27
N ARG A 264 9.35 -10.00 -30.25
CA ARG A 264 9.73 -10.65 -31.50
C ARG A 264 11.17 -10.37 -31.86
N ALA A 265 11.90 -11.43 -32.18
CA ALA A 265 13.23 -11.36 -32.75
C ALA A 265 13.33 -12.21 -34.01
N THR A 266 14.00 -11.69 -35.04
CA THR A 266 14.26 -12.40 -36.29
C THR A 266 15.76 -12.45 -36.54
N ARG A 267 16.22 -13.59 -37.05
CA ARG A 267 17.57 -13.79 -37.59
C ARG A 267 17.45 -14.35 -39.00
N THR A 268 18.28 -13.86 -39.89
CA THR A 268 18.31 -14.33 -41.28
C THR A 268 19.68 -14.90 -41.57
N CYS A 269 19.72 -16.15 -42.04
CA CYS A 269 20.96 -16.83 -42.39
C CYS A 269 20.98 -17.22 -43.87
N THR A 270 22.02 -16.83 -44.59
CA THR A 270 22.24 -17.22 -45.99
C THR A 270 23.24 -18.37 -46.04
N VAL A 271 22.82 -19.49 -46.62
CA VAL A 271 23.67 -20.68 -46.80
C VAL A 271 24.12 -20.72 -48.26
N VAL A 272 25.38 -20.38 -48.52
CA VAL A 272 25.97 -20.45 -49.87
C VAL A 272 26.52 -21.85 -50.12
N THR A 273 27.18 -22.43 -49.11
CA THR A 273 27.61 -23.84 -49.08
C THR A 273 27.47 -24.38 -47.67
N SER A 274 27.60 -25.70 -47.49
CA SER A 274 27.67 -26.31 -46.15
C SER A 274 28.87 -25.84 -45.31
N LEU A 275 29.85 -25.18 -45.93
CA LEU A 275 31.02 -24.58 -45.29
C LEU A 275 30.97 -23.05 -45.19
N LEU A 276 29.97 -22.41 -45.82
CA LEU A 276 29.84 -20.96 -45.88
C LEU A 276 28.39 -20.56 -45.58
N ILE A 277 28.17 -20.19 -44.31
CA ILE A 277 26.88 -19.78 -43.77
C ILE A 277 27.08 -18.43 -43.08
N ASN A 278 26.32 -17.41 -43.50
CA ASN A 278 26.36 -16.07 -42.91
C ASN A 278 25.02 -15.73 -42.29
N CYS A 279 24.99 -15.34 -41.01
CA CYS A 279 23.78 -14.93 -40.31
C CYS A 279 23.82 -13.44 -39.93
N SER A 280 22.68 -12.77 -40.06
CA SER A 280 22.47 -11.35 -39.75
C SER A 280 21.22 -11.10 -38.92
#